data_AF-E5BEN3-F1
#
_entry.id   AF-E5BEN3-F1
#
_cell.length_a   1.000
_cell.length_b   1.000
_cell.length_c   1.000
_cell.angle_alpha   90.00
_cell.angle_beta   90.00
_cell.angle_gamma   90.00
#
_symmetry.space_group_name_H-M   'P 1'
#
loop_
_entity.id
_entity.type
_entity.pdbx_description
1 polymer ?
#
loop_
_entity_poly.entity_id
_entity_poly.type
_entity_poly.pdbx_seq_one_letter_code
_entity_poly.pdbx_strand_id
1 'polypeptide(L)'
;MAYFKRNRGMEIEEWKKTVKLYKYVAIGGIVTREIKKKDYKKVFLPMLKMARSEKCNVHGLGFTGKEINDFPFFSCDSSSWSSIKRFGSMPVFSITEKCIKNRNISENKKIRSGNETRMKLMRYSIKEWKKFQVFLYKGGI
;
A
#
# COMPACT_ATOMS: atom_id res chain seq x y z
N MET A 1 -15.13 -5.67 5.51
CA MET A 1 -14.43 -4.82 4.51
C MET A 1 -15.00 -5.16 3.14
N ALA A 2 -15.50 -4.17 2.38
CA ALA A 2 -15.94 -4.39 1.00
C ALA A 2 -14.81 -4.03 0.01
N TYR A 3 -14.74 -4.73 -1.13
CA TYR A 3 -13.71 -4.53 -2.15
C TYR A 3 -14.29 -3.87 -3.38
N PHE A 4 -13.72 -2.73 -3.77
CA PHE A 4 -14.11 -2.02 -4.98
C PHE A 4 -13.04 -2.19 -6.06
N LYS A 5 -13.46 -2.66 -7.24
CA LYS A 5 -12.64 -2.79 -8.43
C LYS A 5 -13.28 -2.02 -9.58
N ARG A 6 -12.47 -1.24 -10.29
CA ARG A 6 -12.93 -0.33 -11.33
C ARG A 6 -13.07 -1.09 -12.68
N ASN A 7 -14.29 -1.30 -13.17
CA ASN A 7 -14.59 -1.83 -14.51
C ASN A 7 -15.47 -0.84 -15.30
N ARG A 8 -15.11 -0.59 -16.58
CA ARG A 8 -15.71 0.40 -17.50
C ARG A 8 -17.24 0.48 -17.37
N GLY A 9 -17.76 1.53 -16.72
CA GLY A 9 -19.13 2.04 -16.96
C GLY A 9 -20.01 2.37 -15.74
N MET A 10 -19.77 1.81 -14.54
CA MET A 10 -20.71 1.92 -13.40
C MET A 10 -20.07 2.32 -12.05
N GLU A 11 -19.17 3.31 -12.02
CA GLU A 11 -18.16 3.36 -10.94
C GLU A 11 -18.43 4.33 -9.78
N ILE A 12 -19.13 5.45 -9.98
CA ILE A 12 -19.31 6.46 -8.92
C ILE A 12 -20.55 6.18 -8.06
N GLU A 13 -21.67 5.77 -8.68
CA GLU A 13 -22.89 5.47 -7.95
C GLU A 13 -22.75 4.21 -7.09
N GLU A 14 -22.10 3.17 -7.63
CA GLU A 14 -21.81 1.95 -6.88
C GLU A 14 -20.85 2.24 -5.73
N TRP A 15 -19.82 3.07 -5.95
CA TRP A 15 -18.95 3.54 -4.87
C TRP A 15 -19.76 4.27 -3.79
N LYS A 16 -20.63 5.20 -4.18
CA LYS A 16 -21.50 5.96 -3.25
C LYS A 16 -22.39 5.04 -2.41
N LYS A 17 -23.01 4.02 -3.03
CA LYS A 17 -23.80 3.01 -2.32
C LYS A 17 -22.91 2.21 -1.36
N THR A 18 -21.74 1.79 -1.82
CA THR A 18 -20.79 1.00 -1.02
C THR A 18 -20.31 1.76 0.22
N VAL A 19 -19.88 3.01 0.08
CA VAL A 19 -19.37 3.79 1.22
C VAL A 19 -20.47 4.17 2.22
N LYS A 20 -21.74 4.17 1.81
CA LYS A 20 -22.89 4.32 2.73
C LYS A 20 -23.19 3.05 3.51
N LEU A 21 -23.00 1.89 2.90
CA LEU A 21 -23.33 0.60 3.50
C LEU A 21 -22.23 0.09 4.45
N TYR A 22 -20.97 0.40 4.15
CA TYR A 22 -19.82 -0.14 4.87
C TYR A 22 -19.02 0.96 5.56
N LYS A 23 -18.63 0.74 6.81
CA LYS A 23 -17.70 1.63 7.55
C LYS A 23 -16.26 1.55 7.05
N TYR A 24 -15.92 0.51 6.30
CA TYR A 24 -14.55 0.25 5.86
C TYR A 24 -14.53 -0.48 4.51
N VAL A 25 -13.84 0.10 3.54
CA VAL A 25 -13.77 -0.37 2.15
C VAL A 25 -12.33 -0.37 1.64
N ALA A 26 -12.04 -1.14 0.60
CA ALA A 26 -10.75 -1.16 -0.08
C ALA A 26 -10.89 -0.79 -1.56
N ILE A 27 -9.94 -0.02 -2.08
CA ILE A 27 -9.82 0.29 -3.51
C ILE A 27 -8.70 -0.57 -4.11
N GLY A 28 -9.07 -1.40 -5.09
CA GLY A 28 -8.16 -2.23 -5.88
C GLY A 28 -7.84 -1.67 -7.26
N GLY A 29 -7.34 -2.53 -8.16
CA GLY A 29 -7.01 -2.17 -9.55
C GLY A 29 -5.67 -1.44 -9.75
N ILE A 30 -4.93 -1.22 -8.67
CA ILE A 30 -3.66 -0.48 -8.65
C ILE A 30 -2.52 -1.39 -9.12
N VAL A 31 -2.36 -2.54 -8.47
CA VAL A 31 -1.29 -3.52 -8.77
C VAL A 31 -1.48 -4.12 -10.17
N THR A 32 -2.74 -4.32 -10.58
CA THR A 32 -3.11 -4.82 -11.92
C THR A 32 -3.05 -3.74 -13.01
N ARG A 33 -2.71 -2.50 -12.67
CA ARG A 33 -2.57 -1.35 -13.59
C ARG A 33 -3.86 -0.96 -14.35
N GLU A 34 -5.01 -1.38 -13.85
CA GLU A 34 -6.32 -0.94 -14.36
C GLU A 34 -6.50 0.57 -14.12
N ILE A 35 -6.01 1.05 -12.97
CA ILE A 35 -5.91 2.48 -12.69
C ILE A 35 -4.45 2.89 -12.91
N LYS A 36 -4.22 3.72 -13.93
CA LYS A 36 -2.88 4.22 -14.24
C LYS A 36 -2.47 5.31 -13.26
N LYS A 37 -1.17 5.40 -12.98
CA LYS A 37 -0.58 6.38 -12.06
C LYS A 37 -0.96 7.83 -12.39
N LYS A 38 -1.00 8.18 -13.68
CA LYS A 38 -1.43 9.51 -14.16
C LYS A 38 -2.87 9.87 -13.77
N ASP A 39 -3.70 8.86 -13.51
CA ASP A 39 -5.12 9.00 -13.20
C ASP A 39 -5.40 8.90 -11.70
N TYR A 40 -4.41 8.56 -10.85
CA TYR A 40 -4.60 8.41 -9.40
C TYR A 40 -5.27 9.64 -8.76
N LYS A 41 -4.83 10.85 -9.08
CA LYS A 41 -5.45 12.08 -8.53
C LYS A 41 -6.90 12.23 -8.99
N LYS A 42 -7.17 11.98 -10.28
CA LYS A 42 -8.52 12.11 -10.87
C LYS A 42 -9.49 11.06 -10.32
N VAL A 43 -9.00 9.88 -9.96
CA VAL A 43 -9.83 8.76 -9.49
C VAL A 43 -9.93 8.74 -7.97
N PHE A 44 -8.82 8.73 -7.25
CA PHE A 44 -8.82 8.51 -5.81
C PHE A 44 -9.28 9.73 -5.01
N LEU A 45 -8.92 10.96 -5.39
CA LEU A 45 -9.31 12.13 -4.58
C LEU A 45 -10.84 12.29 -4.49
N PRO A 46 -11.63 12.19 -5.59
CA PRO A 46 -13.09 12.21 -5.49
C PRO A 46 -13.65 11.06 -4.66
N MET A 47 -13.13 9.84 -4.85
CA MET A 47 -13.59 8.66 -4.13
C MET A 47 -13.34 8.75 -2.62
N LEU A 48 -12.13 9.17 -2.23
CA LEU A 48 -11.73 9.38 -0.83
C LEU A 48 -12.54 10.51 -0.18
N LYS A 49 -12.80 11.61 -0.92
CA LYS A 49 -13.66 12.70 -0.45
C LYS A 49 -15.08 12.20 -0.15
N MET A 50 -15.65 11.41 -1.05
CA MET A 50 -16.99 10.83 -0.89
C MET A 50 -17.06 9.82 0.27
N ALA A 51 -16.04 8.98 0.43
CA ALA A 51 -15.97 8.06 1.56
C ALA A 51 -15.90 8.82 2.89
N ARG A 52 -15.10 9.90 2.94
CA ARG A 52 -14.97 10.74 4.14
C ARG A 52 -16.29 11.42 4.53
N SER A 53 -17.08 11.91 3.55
CA SER A 53 -18.40 12.51 3.86
C SER A 53 -19.38 11.49 4.46
N GLU A 54 -19.22 10.21 4.12
CA GLU A 54 -20.03 9.11 4.64
C GLU A 54 -19.37 8.42 5.86
N LYS A 55 -18.32 9.03 6.44
CA LYS A 55 -17.56 8.49 7.59
C LYS A 55 -17.03 7.06 7.36
N CYS A 56 -16.67 6.76 6.11
CA CYS A 56 -16.15 5.46 5.69
C CYS A 56 -14.62 5.49 5.53
N ASN A 57 -13.94 4.54 6.17
CA ASN A 57 -12.50 4.35 6.08
C ASN A 57 -12.12 3.64 4.78
N VAL A 58 -11.06 4.11 4.11
CA VAL A 58 -10.63 3.55 2.81
C VAL A 58 -9.23 2.98 2.90
N HIS A 59 -9.09 1.73 2.48
CA HIS A 59 -7.83 1.01 2.35
C HIS A 59 -7.30 1.04 0.91
N GLY A 60 -6.08 1.52 0.70
CA GLY A 60 -5.40 1.49 -0.59
C GLY A 60 -4.71 0.14 -0.81
N LEU A 61 -5.39 -0.79 -1.49
CA LEU A 61 -4.91 -2.17 -1.64
C LEU A 61 -3.64 -2.20 -2.51
N GLY A 62 -2.52 -2.63 -1.92
CA GLY A 62 -1.22 -2.63 -2.59
C GLY A 62 -0.65 -1.24 -2.93
N PHE A 63 -1.18 -0.16 -2.36
CA PHE A 63 -0.77 1.21 -2.68
C PHE A 63 0.31 1.73 -1.73
N THR A 64 1.58 1.40 -2.01
CA THR A 64 2.72 1.74 -1.11
C THR A 64 3.87 2.49 -1.80
N GLY A 65 3.62 3.03 -2.99
CA GLY A 65 4.55 3.92 -3.70
C GLY A 65 4.68 5.29 -3.02
N LYS A 66 5.62 6.12 -3.50
CA LYS A 66 5.86 7.49 -2.98
C LYS A 66 4.59 8.35 -2.96
N GLU A 67 3.70 8.08 -3.90
CA GLU A 67 2.45 8.79 -4.11
C GLU A 67 1.49 8.62 -2.93
N ILE A 68 1.64 7.58 -2.09
CA ILE A 68 0.79 7.38 -0.91
C ILE A 68 0.73 8.61 0.00
N ASN A 69 1.81 9.40 0.04
CA ASN A 69 1.89 10.61 0.83
C ASN A 69 0.86 11.69 0.40
N ASP A 70 0.40 11.64 -0.85
CA ASP A 70 -0.53 12.60 -1.46
C ASP A 70 -2.01 12.22 -1.24
N PHE A 71 -2.29 11.00 -0.77
CA PHE A 71 -3.66 10.48 -0.66
C PHE A 71 -4.00 10.14 0.80
N PRO A 72 -5.12 10.63 1.35
CA PRO A 72 -5.53 10.37 2.72
C PRO A 72 -6.21 9.00 2.86
N PHE A 73 -5.55 7.93 2.42
CA PHE A 73 -6.00 6.57 2.74
C PHE A 73 -5.95 6.36 4.25
N PHE A 74 -6.94 5.66 4.79
CA PHE A 74 -6.95 5.27 6.20
C PHE A 74 -5.85 4.24 6.49
N SER A 75 -5.61 3.33 5.55
CA SER A 75 -4.50 2.39 5.62
C SER A 75 -4.17 1.83 4.23
N CYS A 76 -3.09 1.08 4.14
CA CYS A 76 -2.63 0.40 2.94
C CYS A 76 -1.90 -0.88 3.35
N ASP A 77 -1.74 -1.80 2.41
CA ASP A 77 -0.94 -2.99 2.60
C ASP A 77 0.05 -3.19 1.45
N SER A 78 0.95 -4.13 1.65
CA SER A 78 1.81 -4.66 0.61
C SER A 78 2.23 -6.07 1.01
N SER A 79 2.35 -6.98 0.06
CA SER A 79 3.05 -8.25 0.28
C SER A 79 4.57 -8.14 0.08
N SER A 80 5.07 -6.98 -0.35
CA SER A 80 6.47 -6.78 -0.70
C SER A 80 7.43 -6.78 0.48
N TRP A 81 6.96 -6.73 1.73
CA TRP A 81 7.79 -7.03 2.90
C TRP A 81 8.39 -8.45 2.86
N SER A 82 7.76 -9.37 2.11
CA SER A 82 8.28 -10.72 1.87
C SER A 82 9.23 -10.82 0.66
N SER A 83 9.53 -9.73 -0.04
CA SER A 83 10.36 -9.75 -1.27
C SER A 83 11.74 -10.36 -1.04
N ILE A 84 12.32 -10.15 0.15
CA ILE A 84 13.61 -10.74 0.52
C ILE A 84 13.61 -12.27 0.48
N LYS A 85 12.46 -12.87 0.79
CA LYS A 85 12.22 -14.30 0.77
C LYS A 85 12.27 -14.88 -0.64
N ARG A 86 11.80 -14.08 -1.61
CA ARG A 86 11.49 -14.49 -2.98
C ARG A 86 12.59 -14.08 -3.97
N PHE A 87 13.21 -12.93 -3.75
CA PHE A 87 14.11 -12.28 -4.70
C PHE A 87 15.47 -11.90 -4.11
N GLY A 88 15.69 -12.09 -2.80
CA GLY A 88 16.94 -11.69 -2.15
C GLY A 88 17.14 -10.18 -2.02
N SER A 89 16.11 -9.37 -2.31
CA SER A 89 16.12 -7.92 -2.15
C SER A 89 15.45 -7.50 -0.84
N MET A 90 16.16 -6.69 -0.06
CA MET A 90 15.68 -6.16 1.21
C MET A 90 14.85 -4.89 0.99
N PRO A 91 13.58 -4.85 1.42
CA PRO A 91 12.84 -3.61 1.51
C PRO A 91 13.41 -2.75 2.65
N VAL A 92 13.78 -1.52 2.35
CA VAL A 92 14.37 -0.54 3.27
C VAL A 92 13.57 0.74 3.18
N PHE A 93 13.19 1.31 4.32
CA PHE A 93 12.49 2.59 4.34
C PHE A 93 13.47 3.74 4.08
N SER A 94 13.13 4.58 3.09
CA SER A 94 13.85 5.82 2.80
C SER A 94 13.02 7.00 3.29
N ILE A 95 13.51 7.70 4.32
CA ILE A 95 12.87 8.91 4.82
C ILE A 95 12.91 10.05 3.79
N THR A 96 14.03 10.21 3.09
CA THR A 96 14.22 11.24 2.05
C THR A 96 13.22 11.08 0.91
N GLU A 97 13.02 9.84 0.47
CA GLU A 97 12.11 9.54 -0.63
C GLU A 97 10.69 9.17 -0.20
N LYS A 98 10.46 9.10 1.12
CA LYS A 98 9.16 8.85 1.75
C LYS A 98 8.50 7.56 1.26
N CYS A 99 9.28 6.51 1.01
CA CYS A 99 8.79 5.21 0.54
C CYS A 99 9.72 4.05 0.91
N ILE A 100 9.23 2.82 0.70
CA ILE A 100 10.06 1.61 0.73
C ILE A 100 10.84 1.48 -0.58
N LYS A 101 12.12 1.14 -0.47
CA LYS A 101 12.99 0.77 -1.59
C LYS A 101 13.48 -0.66 -1.44
N ASN A 102 13.52 -1.40 -2.53
CA ASN A 102 14.22 -2.68 -2.54
C ASN A 102 15.70 -2.46 -2.83
N ARG A 103 16.56 -3.01 -1.98
CA ARG A 103 18.02 -3.00 -2.13
C ARG A 103 18.54 -4.43 -2.19
N ASN A 104 19.54 -4.67 -3.01
CA ASN A 104 20.27 -5.94 -2.96
C ASN A 104 21.07 -5.99 -1.65
N ILE A 105 21.07 -7.15 -0.99
CA ILE A 105 21.83 -7.34 0.25
C ILE A 105 23.32 -7.43 -0.03
N SER A 106 23.68 -8.01 -1.17
CA SER A 106 25.03 -8.08 -1.67
C SER A 106 24.99 -8.13 -3.19
N GLU A 107 25.96 -7.50 -3.84
CA GLU A 107 26.13 -7.57 -5.29
C GLU A 107 26.86 -8.86 -5.71
N ASN A 108 27.86 -9.26 -4.91
CA ASN A 108 28.79 -10.33 -5.29
C ASN A 108 28.67 -11.63 -4.47
N LYS A 109 27.73 -11.71 -3.53
CA LYS A 109 27.58 -12.86 -2.62
C LYS A 109 26.14 -13.33 -2.57
N LYS A 110 25.96 -14.64 -2.61
CA LYS A 110 24.64 -15.28 -2.43
C LYS A 110 24.26 -15.23 -0.96
N ILE A 111 22.98 -15.02 -0.70
CA ILE A 111 22.41 -15.13 0.65
C ILE A 111 22.44 -16.62 1.03
N ARG A 112 22.96 -16.92 2.22
CA ARG A 112 22.97 -18.28 2.77
C ARG A 112 21.53 -18.82 2.85
N SER A 113 21.30 -19.99 2.27
CA SER A 113 20.02 -20.68 2.38
C SER A 113 19.78 -21.16 3.81
N GLY A 114 18.51 -21.27 4.21
CA GLY A 114 18.11 -21.78 5.52
C GLY A 114 17.04 -20.94 6.21
N ASN A 115 16.25 -21.60 7.04
CA ASN A 115 15.15 -20.97 7.77
C ASN A 115 15.64 -19.88 8.73
N GLU A 116 16.77 -20.11 9.41
CA GLU A 116 17.31 -19.12 10.35
C GLU A 116 17.68 -17.80 9.65
N THR A 117 18.43 -17.87 8.55
CA THR A 117 18.80 -16.70 7.74
C THR A 117 17.54 -15.96 7.26
N ARG A 118 16.57 -16.71 6.73
CA ARG A 118 15.29 -16.17 6.24
C ARG A 118 14.51 -15.45 7.34
N MET A 119 14.43 -16.03 8.54
CA MET A 119 13.76 -15.42 9.69
C MET A 119 14.45 -14.14 10.15
N LYS A 120 15.80 -14.14 10.19
CA LYS A 120 16.58 -12.92 10.50
C LYS A 120 16.27 -11.81 9.49
N LEU A 121 16.30 -12.13 8.20
CA LEU A 121 16.03 -11.19 7.12
C LEU A 121 14.58 -10.65 7.14
N MET A 122 13.59 -11.51 7.41
CA MET A 122 12.21 -11.09 7.56
C MET A 122 12.00 -10.15 8.76
N ARG A 123 12.69 -10.40 9.88
CA ARG A 123 12.65 -9.49 11.04
C ARG A 123 13.18 -8.10 10.68
N TYR A 124 14.25 -8.01 9.89
CA TYR A 124 14.75 -6.71 9.40
C TYR A 124 13.75 -6.03 8.47
N SER A 125 13.19 -6.76 7.51
CA SER A 125 12.14 -6.24 6.62
C SER A 125 10.96 -5.67 7.41
N ILE A 126 10.42 -6.41 8.38
CA ILE A 126 9.29 -5.94 9.20
C ILE A 126 9.65 -4.69 10.00
N LYS A 127 10.89 -4.57 10.51
CA LYS A 127 11.34 -3.35 11.19
C LYS A 127 11.33 -2.13 10.25
N GLU A 128 11.76 -2.29 9.00
CA GLU A 128 11.71 -1.23 7.99
C GLU A 128 10.27 -0.83 7.65
N TRP A 129 9.37 -1.80 7.51
CA TRP A 129 7.94 -1.54 7.31
C TRP A 129 7.29 -0.85 8.52
N LYS A 130 7.69 -1.20 9.75
CA LYS A 130 7.24 -0.50 10.96
C LYS A 130 7.66 0.96 10.95
N LYS A 131 8.89 1.28 10.54
CA LYS A 131 9.35 2.68 10.40
C LYS A 131 8.48 3.44 9.39
N PHE A 132 8.20 2.83 8.24
CA PHE A 132 7.35 3.43 7.23
C PHE A 132 5.92 3.65 7.71
N GLN A 133 5.34 2.68 8.43
CA GLN A 133 4.02 2.82 9.05
C GLN A 133 3.98 3.98 10.04
N VAL A 134 4.97 4.08 10.93
CA VAL A 134 5.07 5.20 11.89
C VAL A 134 5.18 6.54 11.15
N PHE A 135 5.96 6.60 10.07
CA PHE A 135 6.06 7.80 9.24
C PHE A 135 4.72 8.19 8.57
N LEU A 136 3.95 7.21 8.09
CA LEU A 136 2.64 7.47 7.49
C LEU A 136 1.55 7.78 8.52
N TYR A 137 1.74 7.35 9.77
CA TYR A 137 0.80 7.59 10.84
C TYR A 137 0.85 9.06 11.26
N LYS A 138 -0.05 9.88 10.70
CA LYS A 138 -0.16 11.32 10.94
C LYS A 138 -0.87 11.70 12.26
N GLY A 139 -0.97 10.79 13.23
CA GLY A 139 -1.37 11.11 14.61
C GLY A 139 -2.84 11.47 14.85
N GLY A 140 -3.80 10.79 14.22
CA GLY A 140 -5.22 10.95 14.57
C GLY A 140 -5.66 9.96 15.65
N ILE A 141 -5.87 10.44 16.88
CA ILE A 141 -6.85 9.88 17.83
C ILE A 141 -8.10 10.76 17.72
#